data_AF-A0A8K1ZW38-F1
#
_entry.id   AF-A0A8K1ZW38-F1
#
_cell.length_a   1.000
_cell.length_b   1.000
_cell.length_c   1.000
_cell.angle_alpha   90.00
_cell.angle_beta   90.00
_cell.angle_gamma   90.00
#
_symmetry.space_group_name_H-M   'P 1'
#
loop_
_entity.id
_entity.type
_entity.pdbx_description
1 polymer ?
#
loop_
_entity_poly.entity_id
_entity_poly.type
_entity_poly.pdbx_seq_one_letter_code
_entity_poly.pdbx_strand_id
1 'polypeptide(L)'
;MSYLDASEWINFYGEDEALMVTQLDNPAATEINAALIEQALSDASEEANGYLRSRYSIPVEPTRALQRWVAQIARYMLNRYSPPEIVRKDYEDAMRSLREVAKGQKNLGIETATSQPAGILGAPELVKRRGGGLFPDIDVGGV
;
A
#
# COMPACT_ATOMS: atom_id res chain seq x y z
N MET A 1 -13.91 -10.19 -0.99
CA MET A 1 -14.16 -8.76 -1.29
C MET A 1 -12.86 -8.18 -1.79
N SER A 2 -12.91 -7.47 -2.93
CA SER A 2 -11.76 -6.78 -3.50
C SER A 2 -11.52 -5.42 -2.82
N TYR A 3 -10.28 -4.94 -2.86
CA TYR A 3 -9.90 -3.59 -2.41
C TYR A 3 -10.19 -2.49 -3.44
N LEU A 4 -10.55 -2.89 -4.64
CA LEU A 4 -10.77 -2.05 -5.81
C LEU A 4 -11.88 -2.66 -6.66
N ASP A 5 -12.73 -1.84 -7.28
CA ASP A 5 -13.70 -2.32 -8.27
C ASP A 5 -13.18 -2.22 -9.72
N ALA A 6 -13.90 -2.81 -10.67
CA ALA A 6 -13.54 -2.81 -12.07
C ALA A 6 -13.54 -1.40 -12.68
N SER A 7 -14.41 -0.50 -12.22
CA SER A 7 -14.48 0.87 -12.75
C SER A 7 -13.25 1.69 -12.35
N GLU A 8 -12.77 1.53 -11.12
CA GLU A 8 -11.53 2.14 -10.65
C GLU A 8 -10.31 1.54 -11.37
N TRP A 9 -10.31 0.22 -11.64
CA TRP A 9 -9.26 -0.41 -12.44
C TRP A 9 -9.23 0.14 -13.87
N ILE A 10 -10.40 0.31 -14.50
CA ILE A 10 -10.52 0.95 -15.82
C ILE A 10 -10.03 2.40 -15.75
N ASN A 11 -10.32 3.14 -14.69
CA ASN A 11 -9.79 4.49 -14.50
C ASN A 11 -8.26 4.54 -14.37
N PHE A 12 -7.62 3.48 -13.86
CA PHE A 12 -6.16 3.42 -13.76
C PHE A 12 -5.47 3.20 -15.11
N TYR A 13 -6.04 2.39 -16.01
CA TYR A 13 -5.37 1.91 -17.22
C TYR A 13 -6.05 2.30 -18.53
N GLY A 14 -7.30 2.74 -18.50
CA GLY A 14 -8.12 3.10 -19.65
C GLY A 14 -8.98 1.95 -20.17
N GLU A 15 -9.99 2.32 -20.95
CA GLU A 15 -10.94 1.38 -21.57
C GLU A 15 -10.29 0.50 -22.64
N ASP A 16 -9.32 1.03 -23.40
CA ASP A 16 -8.60 0.27 -24.43
C ASP A 16 -7.84 -0.93 -23.84
N GLU A 17 -7.13 -0.71 -22.71
CA GLU A 17 -6.42 -1.78 -22.00
C GLU A 17 -7.43 -2.79 -21.45
N ALA A 18 -8.52 -2.32 -20.83
CA ALA A 18 -9.56 -3.17 -20.28
C ALA A 18 -10.19 -4.08 -21.33
N LEU A 19 -10.43 -3.53 -22.53
CA LEU A 19 -10.95 -4.28 -23.66
C LEU A 19 -9.93 -5.33 -24.13
N MET A 20 -8.66 -4.93 -24.33
CA MET A 20 -7.60 -5.84 -24.76
C MET A 20 -7.43 -7.04 -23.82
N VAL A 21 -7.39 -6.81 -22.51
CA VAL A 21 -7.13 -7.89 -21.53
C VAL A 21 -8.35 -8.78 -21.29
N THR A 22 -9.56 -8.28 -21.53
CA THR A 22 -10.81 -9.07 -21.36
C THR A 22 -11.20 -9.87 -22.60
N GLN A 23 -10.65 -9.54 -23.77
CA GLN A 23 -10.92 -10.22 -25.03
C GLN A 23 -10.02 -11.44 -25.29
N LEU A 24 -9.03 -11.72 -24.43
CA LEU A 24 -8.02 -12.77 -24.66
C LEU A 24 -8.63 -14.15 -25.00
N ASP A 25 -9.72 -14.51 -24.31
CA ASP A 25 -10.42 -15.80 -24.51
C ASP A 25 -11.59 -15.70 -25.51
N ASN A 26 -11.98 -14.49 -25.94
CA ASN A 26 -13.01 -14.24 -26.93
C ASN A 26 -12.67 -13.03 -27.83
N PRO A 27 -11.87 -13.24 -28.90
CA PRO A 27 -11.42 -12.17 -29.79
C PRO A 27 -12.54 -11.46 -30.57
N ALA A 28 -13.75 -12.05 -30.61
CA ALA A 28 -14.91 -11.46 -31.28
C ALA A 28 -15.75 -10.57 -30.35
N ALA A 29 -15.45 -10.53 -29.04
CA ALA A 29 -16.14 -9.64 -28.13
C ALA A 29 -15.83 -8.18 -28.48
N THR A 30 -16.80 -7.29 -28.34
CA THR A 30 -16.65 -5.84 -28.58
C THR A 30 -16.86 -5.02 -27.31
N GLU A 31 -17.15 -5.69 -26.20
CA GLU A 31 -17.50 -5.09 -24.91
C GLU A 31 -16.50 -5.54 -23.83
N ILE A 32 -16.26 -4.67 -22.86
CA ILE A 32 -15.39 -4.95 -21.72
C ILE A 32 -16.09 -5.96 -20.81
N ASN A 33 -15.43 -7.09 -20.53
CA ASN A 33 -15.94 -8.04 -19.55
C ASN A 33 -15.55 -7.63 -18.12
N ALA A 34 -16.34 -6.74 -17.51
CA ALA A 34 -16.09 -6.25 -16.16
C ALA A 34 -16.08 -7.37 -15.11
N ALA A 35 -16.85 -8.45 -15.29
CA ALA A 35 -16.88 -9.58 -14.36
C ALA A 35 -15.53 -10.32 -14.30
N LEU A 36 -14.82 -10.39 -15.43
CA LEU A 36 -13.50 -11.00 -15.50
C LEU A 36 -12.44 -10.13 -14.79
N ILE A 37 -12.57 -8.80 -14.86
CA ILE A 37 -11.75 -7.85 -14.10
C ILE A 37 -12.01 -7.99 -12.60
N GLU A 38 -13.29 -8.00 -12.18
CA GLU A 38 -13.69 -8.19 -10.78
C GLU A 38 -13.15 -9.50 -10.19
N GLN A 39 -13.20 -10.59 -10.97
CA GLN A 39 -12.64 -11.87 -10.55
C GLN A 39 -11.12 -11.76 -10.32
N ALA A 40 -10.38 -11.19 -11.28
CA ALA A 40 -8.94 -11.01 -11.15
C ALA A 40 -8.56 -10.09 -9.97
N LEU A 41 -9.37 -9.05 -9.72
CA LEU A 41 -9.20 -8.14 -8.58
C LEU A 41 -9.47 -8.84 -7.24
N SER A 42 -10.46 -9.73 -7.18
CA SER A 42 -10.73 -10.56 -6.01
C SER A 42 -9.56 -11.48 -5.71
N ASP A 43 -9.05 -12.20 -6.72
CA ASP A 43 -7.92 -13.11 -6.56
C ASP A 43 -6.65 -12.36 -6.14
N ALA A 44 -6.36 -11.22 -6.78
CA ALA A 44 -5.24 -10.35 -6.42
C ALA A 44 -5.34 -9.80 -5.00
N SER A 45 -6.55 -9.47 -4.54
CA SER A 45 -6.81 -9.02 -3.18
C SER A 45 -6.56 -10.13 -2.16
N GLU A 46 -6.94 -11.38 -2.47
CA GLU A 46 -6.64 -12.55 -1.63
C GLU A 46 -5.13 -12.83 -1.54
N GLU A 47 -4.41 -12.71 -2.65
CA GLU A 47 -2.95 -12.85 -2.66
C GLU A 47 -2.28 -11.76 -1.81
N ALA A 48 -2.67 -10.49 -1.97
CA ALA A 48 -2.19 -9.40 -1.13
C ALA A 48 -2.50 -9.64 0.36
N ASN A 49 -3.70 -10.13 0.67
CA ASN A 49 -4.11 -10.47 2.02
C ASN A 49 -3.20 -11.52 2.66
N GLY A 50 -2.75 -12.53 1.91
CA GLY A 50 -1.79 -13.52 2.39
C GLY A 50 -0.53 -12.89 3.01
N TYR A 51 0.00 -11.82 2.40
CA TYR A 51 1.16 -11.09 2.92
C TYR A 51 0.84 -10.16 4.08
N LEU A 52 -0.36 -9.55 4.08
CA LEU A 52 -0.75 -8.58 5.11
C LEU A 52 -1.16 -9.23 6.43
N ARG A 53 -1.65 -10.48 6.41
CA ARG A 53 -2.05 -11.25 7.60
C ARG A 53 -0.98 -11.35 8.69
N SER A 54 0.29 -11.22 8.32
CA SER A 54 1.39 -11.29 9.29
C SER A 54 1.45 -10.07 10.23
N ARG A 55 0.90 -8.91 9.84
CA ARG A 55 1.02 -7.65 10.60
C ARG A 55 -0.29 -6.91 10.84
N TYR A 56 -1.30 -7.11 10.00
CA TYR A 56 -2.57 -6.39 10.08
C TYR A 56 -3.74 -7.34 10.27
N SER A 57 -4.78 -6.83 10.94
CA SER A 57 -6.09 -7.47 11.00
C SER A 57 -6.81 -7.27 9.67
N ILE A 58 -7.38 -8.34 9.14
CA ILE A 58 -8.10 -8.33 7.86
C ILE A 58 -9.61 -8.34 8.14
N PRO A 59 -10.43 -7.60 7.34
CA PRO A 59 -10.05 -6.77 6.21
C PRO A 59 -9.32 -5.49 6.62
N VAL A 60 -8.25 -5.14 5.90
CA VAL A 60 -7.55 -3.85 6.10
C VAL A 60 -8.30 -2.74 5.37
N GLU A 61 -8.17 -1.50 5.84
CA GLU A 61 -8.70 -0.37 5.10
C GLU A 61 -7.94 -0.20 3.77
N PRO A 62 -8.65 0.00 2.64
CA PRO A 62 -8.03 0.18 1.34
C PRO A 62 -7.21 1.48 1.32
N THR A 63 -5.90 1.35 1.21
CA THR A 63 -4.99 2.49 0.99
C THR A 63 -4.68 2.63 -0.49
N ARG A 64 -4.35 3.85 -0.95
CA ARG A 64 -3.99 4.09 -2.36
C ARG A 64 -2.80 3.23 -2.82
N ALA A 65 -1.86 2.92 -1.93
CA ALA A 65 -0.74 2.03 -2.21
C ALA A 65 -1.20 0.58 -2.43
N LEU A 66 -2.05 0.07 -1.53
CA LEU A 66 -2.60 -1.28 -1.63
C LEU A 66 -3.46 -1.44 -2.90
N GLN A 67 -4.34 -0.48 -3.17
CA GLN A 67 -5.14 -0.43 -4.38
C GLN A 67 -4.29 -0.52 -5.65
N ARG A 68 -3.17 0.23 -5.71
CA ARG A 68 -2.26 0.19 -6.85
C ARG A 68 -1.57 -1.17 -7.00
N TRP A 69 -1.14 -1.80 -5.91
CA TRP A 69 -0.53 -3.12 -5.97
C TRP A 69 -1.52 -4.19 -6.40
N VAL A 70 -2.75 -4.17 -5.87
CA VAL A 70 -3.83 -5.09 -6.28
C VAL A 70 -4.15 -4.89 -7.76
N ALA A 71 -4.23 -3.65 -8.24
CA ALA A 71 -4.47 -3.35 -9.65
C ALA A 71 -3.36 -3.89 -10.58
N GLN A 72 -2.10 -3.76 -10.16
CA GLN A 72 -0.94 -4.29 -10.89
C GLN A 72 -0.91 -5.81 -10.92
N ILE A 73 -1.23 -6.47 -9.81
CA ILE A 73 -1.34 -7.94 -9.74
C ILE A 73 -2.48 -8.44 -10.63
N ALA A 74 -3.67 -7.85 -10.52
CA ALA A 74 -4.80 -8.19 -11.36
C ALA A 74 -4.47 -7.99 -12.85
N ARG A 75 -3.81 -6.88 -13.22
CA ARG A 75 -3.37 -6.63 -14.60
C ARG A 75 -2.47 -7.74 -15.14
N TYR A 76 -1.55 -8.24 -14.32
CA TYR A 76 -0.71 -9.37 -14.70
C TYR A 76 -1.51 -10.67 -14.86
N MET A 77 -2.43 -10.97 -13.94
CA MET A 77 -3.29 -12.16 -14.01
C MET A 77 -4.22 -12.16 -15.24
N LEU A 78 -4.68 -10.99 -15.66
CA LEU A 78 -5.49 -10.81 -16.86
C LEU A 78 -4.69 -11.07 -18.15
N ASN A 79 -3.38 -10.75 -18.16
CA ASN A 79 -2.49 -10.99 -19.29
C ASN A 79 -1.90 -12.42 -19.28
N ARG A 80 -2.76 -13.44 -19.40
CA ARG A 80 -2.39 -14.86 -19.20
C ARG A 80 -1.34 -15.42 -20.15
N TYR A 81 -1.40 -15.08 -21.44
CA TYR A 81 -0.59 -15.74 -22.47
C TYR A 81 0.75 -15.02 -22.76
N SER A 82 0.76 -13.70 -22.69
CA SER A 82 1.95 -12.90 -23.00
C SER A 82 1.87 -11.53 -22.33
N PRO A 83 2.17 -11.43 -21.02
CA PRO A 83 2.20 -10.15 -20.34
C PRO A 83 3.33 -9.28 -20.91
N PRO A 84 3.06 -8.02 -21.27
CA PRO A 84 4.11 -7.07 -21.64
C PRO A 84 5.14 -6.96 -20.51
N GLU A 85 6.40 -6.71 -20.88
CA GLU A 85 7.50 -6.64 -19.91
C GLU A 85 7.26 -5.59 -18.82
N ILE A 86 6.61 -4.48 -19.16
CA ILE A 86 6.22 -3.46 -18.18
C ILE A 86 5.19 -3.99 -17.16
N VAL A 87 4.24 -4.83 -17.58
CA VAL A 87 3.24 -5.44 -16.70
C VAL A 87 3.88 -6.44 -15.75
N ARG A 88 4.81 -7.26 -16.26
CA ARG A 88 5.58 -8.19 -15.43
C ARG A 88 6.41 -7.45 -14.38
N LYS A 89 7.09 -6.36 -14.77
CA LYS A 89 7.87 -5.54 -13.85
C LYS A 89 6.99 -4.89 -12.77
N ASP A 90 5.85 -4.33 -13.15
CA ASP A 90 4.88 -3.76 -12.20
C ASP A 90 4.38 -4.81 -11.19
N TYR A 91 4.11 -6.03 -11.65
CA TYR A 91 3.77 -7.16 -10.77
C TYR A 91 4.89 -7.51 -9.80
N GLU A 92 6.13 -7.61 -10.28
CA GLU A 92 7.29 -7.90 -9.43
C GLU A 92 7.53 -6.80 -8.37
N ASP A 93 7.30 -5.54 -8.73
CA ASP A 93 7.40 -4.37 -7.86
C ASP A 93 6.31 -4.37 -6.78
N ALA A 94 5.08 -4.72 -7.15
CA ALA A 94 3.96 -4.91 -6.22
C ALA A 94 4.25 -6.04 -5.23
N MET A 95 4.67 -7.21 -5.72
CA MET A 95 4.99 -8.37 -4.90
C MET A 95 6.18 -8.11 -3.98
N ARG A 96 7.19 -7.37 -4.44
CA ARG A 96 8.30 -6.92 -3.59
C ARG A 96 7.81 -6.00 -2.48
N SER A 97 6.96 -5.01 -2.80
CA SER A 97 6.40 -4.11 -1.80
C SER A 97 5.58 -4.85 -0.74
N LEU A 98 4.74 -5.81 -1.15
CA LEU A 98 3.97 -6.65 -0.22
C LEU A 98 4.87 -7.48 0.70
N ARG A 99 5.97 -8.04 0.16
CA ARG A 99 6.97 -8.75 0.98
C ARG A 99 7.69 -7.82 1.95
N GLU A 100 8.04 -6.60 1.56
CA GLU A 100 8.64 -5.61 2.46
C GLU A 100 7.69 -5.21 3.58
N VAL A 101 6.39 -5.09 3.29
CA VAL A 101 5.34 -4.85 4.29
C VAL A 101 5.24 -6.03 5.24
N ALA A 102 5.21 -7.27 4.73
CA ALA A 102 5.17 -8.48 5.56
C ALA A 102 6.41 -8.61 6.47
N LYS A 103 7.58 -8.17 6.01
CA LYS A 103 8.84 -8.09 6.80
C LYS A 103 8.89 -6.89 7.74
N GLY A 104 7.95 -5.96 7.62
CA GLY A 104 7.89 -4.73 8.41
C GLY A 104 8.86 -3.63 8.02
N GLN A 105 9.46 -3.73 6.84
CA GLN A 105 10.36 -2.70 6.29
C GLN A 105 9.59 -1.54 5.66
N LYS A 106 8.38 -1.81 5.17
CA LYS A 106 7.47 -0.82 4.58
C LYS A 106 6.18 -0.77 5.39
N ASN A 107 5.69 0.43 5.68
CA ASN A 107 4.43 0.63 6.40
C ASN A 107 3.35 1.13 5.44
N LEU A 108 2.13 0.65 5.61
CA LEU A 108 0.96 1.07 4.82
C LEU A 108 0.32 2.36 5.34
N GLY A 109 0.79 2.87 6.50
CA GLY A 109 0.21 4.05 7.14
C GLY A 109 -1.14 3.77 7.83
N ILE A 110 -1.51 2.50 7.93
CA ILE A 110 -2.65 2.01 8.72
C ILE A 110 -2.15 1.53 10.09
N GLU A 111 -3.02 1.61 11.08
CA GLU A 111 -2.70 1.21 12.44
C GLU A 111 -2.39 -0.30 12.48
N THR A 112 -1.15 -0.63 12.86
CA THR A 112 -0.68 -2.03 12.95
C THR A 112 -1.19 -2.65 14.24
N ALA A 113 -1.61 -3.92 14.20
CA ALA A 113 -2.03 -4.66 15.41
C ALA A 113 -0.90 -4.81 16.46
N THR A 114 0.35 -4.62 16.02
CA THR A 114 1.54 -4.50 16.87
C THR A 114 2.07 -3.07 16.78
N SER A 115 1.42 -2.14 17.47
CA SER A 115 1.97 -0.79 17.67
C SER A 115 3.26 -0.88 18.51
N GLN A 116 4.38 -1.10 17.84
CA GLN A 116 5.68 -0.60 18.27
C GLN A 116 5.97 0.65 17.44
N PRO A 117 6.21 1.81 18.09
CA PRO A 117 6.46 3.04 17.37
C PRO A 117 7.68 2.85 16.47
N ALA A 118 7.48 3.09 15.16
CA ALA A 118 8.57 3.19 14.22
C ALA A 118 9.54 4.25 14.74
N GLY A 119 10.79 3.84 14.98
CA GLY A 119 11.84 4.69 15.52
C GLY A 119 11.91 6.01 14.76
N ILE A 120 11.80 7.10 15.52
CA ILE A 120 11.99 8.48 15.09
C ILE A 120 13.42 8.58 14.56
N LEU A 121 13.59 8.55 13.25
CA LEU A 121 14.83 8.90 12.57
C LEU A 121 14.66 10.31 12.00
N GLY A 122 14.82 11.31 12.88
CA GLY A 122 14.69 12.71 12.50
C GLY A 122 14.74 13.72 13.64
N ALA A 123 15.85 13.77 14.38
CA ALA A 123 16.53 14.98 14.92
C ALA A 123 17.14 14.69 16.31
N PRO A 124 18.44 15.00 16.54
CA PRO A 124 18.93 15.19 17.90
C PRO A 124 18.36 16.51 18.40
N GLU A 125 17.19 16.49 19.03
CA GLU A 125 16.76 17.64 19.82
C GLU A 125 17.70 17.75 21.02
N LEU A 126 18.56 18.75 20.97
CA LEU A 126 19.54 19.10 21.98
C LEU A 126 18.87 19.18 23.35
N VAL A 127 19.15 18.20 24.19
CA VAL A 127 18.90 18.24 25.64
C VAL A 127 19.66 19.44 26.20
N LYS A 128 18.99 20.59 26.28
CA LYS A 128 19.44 21.74 27.05
C LYS A 128 19.20 21.43 28.54
N ARG A 129 19.97 20.49 29.07
CA ARG A 129 20.16 20.37 30.51
C ARG A 129 21.08 21.49 30.96
N ARG A 130 20.52 22.56 31.53
CA ARG A 130 21.18 23.27 32.62
C ARG A 130 20.15 23.99 33.51
N GLY A 131 19.90 23.34 34.65
CA GLY A 131 19.67 23.96 35.96
C GLY A 131 18.56 24.98 36.07
N GLY A 132 17.40 24.53 36.54
CA GLY A 132 16.60 25.35 37.45
C GLY A 132 17.25 25.35 38.83
N GLY A 133 17.22 26.49 39.51
CA GLY A 133 17.51 26.55 40.95
C GLY A 133 18.13 27.84 41.43
N LEU A 134 17.27 28.76 41.85
CA LEU A 134 17.36 29.42 43.16
C LEU A 134 18.53 30.39 43.37
N PHE A 135 18.35 31.65 42.96
CA PHE A 135 19.06 32.76 43.60
C PHE A 135 18.34 33.09 44.92
N PRO A 136 18.99 33.02 46.09
CA PRO A 136 18.44 33.54 47.33
C PRO A 136 18.56 35.07 47.36
N ASP A 137 17.47 35.72 47.80
CA ASP A 137 17.41 37.11 48.23
C ASP A 137 18.59 37.46 49.15
N ILE A 138 19.44 38.39 48.71
CA ILE A 138 20.32 39.14 49.61
C ILE A 138 19.69 40.51 49.79
N ASP A 139 19.02 40.61 50.93
CA ASP A 139 18.72 41.83 51.66
C ASP A 139 19.98 42.72 51.74
N VAL A 140 19.89 43.94 51.22
CA VAL A 140 20.84 45.02 51.54
C VAL A 140 20.03 46.18 52.11
N GLY A 141 19.56 46.01 53.34
CA GLY A 141 19.17 47.12 54.20
C GLY A 141 20.39 47.75 54.88
N GLY A 142 20.51 49.08 54.74
CA GLY A 142 21.05 50.01 55.73
C GLY A 142 22.58 50.03 55.97
N VAL A 143 23.24 51.11 55.55
CA VAL A 143 23.65 52.27 56.37
C VAL A 143 24.13 53.41 55.47
#